data_AF-A0RM83-F1
#
_entry.id   AF-A0RM83-F1
#
_cell.length_a   1.000
_cell.length_b   1.000
_cell.length_c   1.000
_cell.angle_alpha   90.00
_cell.angle_beta   90.00
_cell.angle_gamma   90.00
#
_symmetry.space_group_name_H-M   'P 1'
#
loop_
_entity.id
_entity.type
_entity.pdbx_description
1 polymer ?
#
loop_
_entity_poly.entity_id
_entity_poly.type
_entity_poly.pdbx_seq_one_letter_code
_entity_poly.pdbx_strand_id
1 'polypeptide(L)'
;MMVISTFIIALANLLHIVITAYTWIIVAAALISWVNPDPYNKIVQFLHRITAPAYELVRKTKIPTAFGGIDIAPIIVLLALQFLDLFLVGLLIEISTKI
;
A
#
# COMPACT_ATOMS: atom_id res chain seq x y z
N MET A 1 -18.06 -20.96 14.81
CA MET A 1 -19.33 -21.29 14.08
C MET A 1 -19.11 -21.08 12.59
N MET A 2 -19.59 -21.99 11.73
CA MET A 2 -19.32 -21.97 10.28
C MET A 2 -19.59 -20.61 9.61
N VAL A 3 -20.77 -20.02 9.86
CA VAL A 3 -21.18 -18.75 9.22
C VAL A 3 -20.24 -17.59 9.60
N ILE A 4 -19.87 -17.48 10.88
CA ILE A 4 -19.00 -16.41 11.38
C ILE A 4 -17.59 -16.55 10.80
N SER A 5 -17.06 -17.78 10.78
CA SER A 5 -15.74 -18.06 10.21
C SER A 5 -15.68 -17.68 8.72
N THR A 6 -16.66 -18.11 7.91
CA THR A 6 -16.72 -17.74 6.50
C THR A 6 -16.81 -16.24 6.28
N PHE A 7 -17.58 -15.52 7.11
CA PHE A 7 -17.69 -14.07 7.03
C PHE A 7 -16.35 -13.37 7.30
N ILE A 8 -15.61 -13.80 8.33
CA ILE A 8 -14.29 -13.22 8.66
C ILE A 8 -13.29 -13.50 7.53
N ILE A 9 -13.27 -14.70 6.97
CA ILE A 9 -12.41 -15.04 5.82
C ILE A 9 -12.73 -14.15 4.61
N ALA A 10 -14.02 -13.93 4.31
CA ALA A 10 -14.42 -13.04 3.22
C ALA A 10 -13.92 -11.60 3.45
N LEU A 11 -14.01 -11.10 4.68
CA LEU A 11 -13.49 -9.78 5.04
C LEU A 11 -11.96 -9.71 4.92
N ALA A 12 -11.25 -10.75 5.37
CA ALA A 12 -9.80 -10.85 5.24
C ALA A 12 -9.36 -10.81 3.76
N ASN A 13 -10.06 -11.52 2.89
CA ASN A 13 -9.80 -11.51 1.44
C ASN A 13 -10.09 -10.13 0.82
N LEU A 14 -11.18 -9.46 1.22
CA LEU A 14 -11.47 -8.11 0.73
C LEU A 14 -10.37 -7.13 1.15
N LEU A 15 -9.90 -7.22 2.39
CA LEU A 15 -8.77 -6.41 2.87
C LEU A 15 -7.49 -6.68 2.05
N HIS A 16 -7.17 -7.95 1.79
CA HIS A 16 -6.04 -8.35 0.96
C HIS A 16 -6.11 -7.73 -0.45
N ILE A 17 -7.28 -7.77 -1.09
CA ILE A 17 -7.49 -7.18 -2.41
C ILE A 17 -7.23 -5.66 -2.38
N VAL A 18 -7.74 -4.97 -1.36
CA VAL A 18 -7.54 -3.52 -1.22
C VAL A 18 -6.07 -3.17 -1.03
N ILE A 19 -5.37 -3.90 -0.16
CA ILE A 19 -3.93 -3.67 0.08
C ILE A 19 -3.14 -3.96 -1.20
N THR A 20 -3.42 -5.07 -1.88
CA THR A 20 -2.75 -5.45 -3.14
C THR A 20 -2.98 -4.42 -4.25
N ALA A 21 -4.21 -3.94 -4.40
CA ALA A 21 -4.52 -2.89 -5.37
C ALA A 21 -3.73 -1.60 -5.07
N TYR A 22 -3.67 -1.19 -3.80
CA TYR A 22 -2.91 -0.01 -3.41
C TYR A 22 -1.39 -0.20 -3.57
N THR A 23 -0.86 -1.40 -3.31
CA THR A 23 0.52 -1.78 -3.60
C THR A 23 0.87 -1.53 -5.08
N TRP A 24 0.03 -1.99 -6.01
CA TRP A 24 0.25 -1.74 -7.44
C TRP A 24 0.15 -0.27 -7.83
N ILE A 25 -0.71 0.51 -7.17
CA ILE A 25 -0.77 1.96 -7.36
C ILE A 25 0.54 2.63 -6.92
N ILE A 26 1.11 2.21 -5.79
CA ILE A 26 2.41 2.72 -5.30
C ILE A 26 3.54 2.34 -6.27
N VAL A 27 3.54 1.12 -6.79
CA VAL A 27 4.51 0.68 -7.82
C VAL A 27 4.38 1.56 -9.07
N ALA A 28 3.16 1.77 -9.58
CA ALA A 28 2.93 2.61 -10.76
C ALA A 28 3.40 4.06 -10.53
N ALA A 29 3.11 4.64 -9.36
CA ALA A 29 3.56 5.97 -8.99
C ALA A 29 5.09 6.07 -8.88
N ALA A 30 5.76 5.04 -8.36
CA ALA A 30 7.22 4.98 -8.25
C ALA A 30 7.90 4.90 -9.63
N LEU A 31 7.39 4.04 -10.51
CA LEU A 31 7.90 3.93 -11.88
C LEU A 31 7.75 5.26 -12.64
N ILE A 32 6.59 5.90 -12.46
CA ILE A 32 6.31 7.20 -13.06
C ILE A 32 7.24 8.27 -12.48
N SER A 33 7.50 8.32 -11.16
CA SER A 33 8.38 9.34 -10.59
C SER A 33 9.83 9.25 -11.08
N TRP A 34 10.31 8.06 -11.44
CA TRP A 34 11.68 7.86 -11.95
C TRP A 34 11.88 8.29 -13.40
N VAL A 35 10.81 8.37 -14.20
CA VAL A 35 10.90 8.74 -15.62
C VAL A 35 10.56 10.20 -15.91
N ASN A 36 10.28 11.00 -14.88
CA ASN A 36 9.98 12.44 -14.97
C ASN A 36 8.89 12.79 -16.02
N PRO A 37 7.64 12.36 -15.81
CA PRO A 37 6.54 12.50 -16.76
C PRO A 37 6.02 13.93 -16.86
N ASP A 38 5.16 14.20 -17.84
CA ASP A 38 4.40 15.45 -17.89
C ASP A 38 3.49 15.61 -16.64
N PRO A 39 3.71 16.64 -15.80
CA PRO A 39 2.92 16.86 -14.59
C PRO A 39 1.45 17.22 -14.86
N TYR A 40 1.10 17.68 -16.07
CA TYR A 40 -0.27 18.02 -16.42
C TYR A 40 -1.11 16.80 -16.81
N ASN A 41 -0.50 15.62 -16.96
CA ASN A 41 -1.23 14.40 -17.24
C ASN A 41 -2.16 14.02 -16.07
N LYS A 42 -3.45 13.81 -16.38
CA LYS A 42 -4.48 13.47 -15.38
C LYS A 42 -4.16 12.18 -14.60
N ILE A 43 -3.53 11.19 -15.24
CA ILE A 43 -3.14 9.93 -14.60
C ILE A 43 -2.01 10.19 -13.59
N VAL A 44 -1.03 11.01 -13.95
CA VAL A 44 0.07 11.40 -13.07
C VAL A 44 -0.46 12.16 -11.84
N GLN A 45 -1.36 13.12 -12.05
CA GLN A 45 -2.01 13.85 -10.94
C GLN A 45 -2.85 12.93 -10.04
N PHE A 46 -3.57 11.97 -10.63
CA PHE A 46 -4.34 10.99 -9.88
C PHE A 46 -3.43 10.14 -8.99
N LEU A 47 -2.35 9.58 -9.55
CA LEU A 47 -1.38 8.78 -8.80
C LEU A 47 -0.71 9.60 -7.70
N HIS A 48 -0.31 10.84 -7.98
CA HIS A 48 0.24 11.72 -6.94
C HIS A 48 -0.76 11.98 -5.82
N ARG A 49 -2.02 12.27 -6.12
CA ARG A 49 -3.05 12.56 -5.10
C ARG A 49 -3.33 11.35 -4.22
N ILE A 50 -3.41 10.16 -4.80
CA ILE A 50 -3.77 8.94 -4.06
C ILE A 50 -2.58 8.38 -3.25
N THR A 51 -1.34 8.61 -3.71
CA THR A 51 -0.13 8.16 -3.01
C THR A 51 0.44 9.19 -2.03
N ALA A 52 0.07 10.48 -2.18
CA ALA A 52 0.55 11.57 -1.33
C ALA A 52 0.39 11.32 0.18
N PRO A 53 -0.77 10.84 0.71
CA PRO A 53 -0.91 10.58 2.14
C PRO A 53 0.10 9.56 2.66
N ALA A 54 0.34 8.47 1.92
CA ALA A 54 1.31 7.45 2.31
C ALA A 54 2.75 7.97 2.27
N TYR A 55 3.12 8.72 1.22
CA TYR A 55 4.45 9.33 1.13
C TYR A 55 4.67 10.43 2.17
N GLU A 56 3.64 11.20 2.52
CA GLU A 56 3.72 12.21 3.58
C GLU A 56 3.96 11.56 4.95
N LEU A 57 3.32 10.42 5.24
CA LEU A 57 3.59 9.64 6.46
C LEU A 57 5.05 9.21 6.55
N VAL A 58 5.63 8.73 5.44
CA VAL A 58 7.06 8.39 5.40
C VAL A 58 7.91 9.63 5.63
N ARG A 59 7.60 10.76 4.97
CA ARG A 59 8.36 12.01 5.12
C ARG A 59 8.30 12.59 6.54
N LYS A 60 7.21 12.35 7.28
CA LYS A 60 7.07 12.75 8.70
C LYS A 60 8.08 12.06 9.62
N THR A 61 8.60 10.89 9.24
CA THR A 61 9.62 10.18 10.04
C THR A 61 10.98 10.89 10.05
N LYS A 62 11.15 11.98 9.28
CA LYS A 62 12.40 12.75 9.11
C LYS A 62 13.57 11.94 8.53
N ILE A 63 13.33 10.73 8.05
CA ILE A 63 14.33 9.92 7.36
C ILE A 63 14.49 10.48 5.94
N PRO A 64 15.70 10.86 5.51
CA PRO A 64 15.96 11.24 4.13
C PRO A 64 15.63 10.05 3.22
N THR A 65 14.69 10.27 2.31
CA THR A 65 14.23 9.24 1.36
C THR A 65 14.67 9.54 -0.07
N ALA A 66 15.22 10.71 -0.34
CA ALA A 66 15.81 11.01 -1.65
C ALA A 66 17.33 10.84 -1.58
N PHE A 67 17.87 9.88 -2.32
CA PHE A 67 19.32 9.68 -2.48
C PHE A 67 19.67 9.82 -3.96
N GLY A 68 20.56 10.76 -4.29
CA GLY A 68 21.08 10.90 -5.66
C GLY A 68 20.01 11.15 -6.74
N GLY A 69 18.87 11.74 -6.39
CA GLY A 69 17.75 12.00 -7.32
C GLY A 69 16.70 10.89 -7.40
N ILE A 70 16.89 9.76 -6.71
CA ILE A 70 15.91 8.67 -6.62
C ILE A 70 15.23 8.69 -5.25
N ASP A 71 13.90 8.74 -5.25
CA ASP A 71 13.08 8.64 -4.02
C ASP A 71 12.87 7.16 -3.65
N ILE A 72 13.37 6.76 -2.48
CA ILE A 72 13.18 5.44 -1.87
C ILE A 72 11.92 5.35 -1.01
N ALA A 73 11.19 6.46 -0.80
CA ALA A 73 9.93 6.45 -0.07
C ALA A 73 8.92 5.39 -0.58
N PRO A 74 8.79 5.13 -1.90
CA PRO A 74 7.91 4.08 -2.38
C PRO A 74 8.28 2.70 -1.82
N ILE A 75 9.57 2.37 -1.70
CA ILE A 75 10.03 1.08 -1.16
C ILE A 75 9.57 0.94 0.31
N ILE A 76 9.70 2.01 1.10
CA ILE A 76 9.27 2.01 2.50
C ILE A 76 7.75 1.77 2.59
N VAL A 77 6.96 2.44 1.74
CA VAL A 77 5.50 2.22 1.71
C VAL A 77 5.17 0.79 1.29
N LEU A 78 5.85 0.23 0.27
CA LEU A 78 5.62 -1.14 -0.18
C LEU A 78 5.91 -2.16 0.93
N LEU A 79 7.00 -1.97 1.68
CA LEU A 79 7.32 -2.82 2.83
C LEU A 79 6.26 -2.72 3.93
N ALA A 80 5.77 -1.50 4.22
CA ALA A 80 4.70 -1.30 5.18
C ALA A 80 3.39 -1.96 4.74
N LEU A 81 3.01 -1.84 3.46
CA LEU A 81 1.83 -2.48 2.91
C LEU A 81 1.94 -4.00 2.95
N GLN A 82 3.11 -4.55 2.59
CA GLN A 82 3.36 -5.99 2.67
C GLN A 82 3.25 -6.50 4.11
N PHE A 83 3.79 -5.75 5.07
CA PHE A 83 3.66 -6.07 6.48
C PHE A 83 2.19 -6.03 6.93
N LEU A 84 1.44 -4.98 6.57
CA LEU A 84 0.02 -4.85 6.92
C LEU A 84 -0.81 -5.97 6.31
N ASP A 85 -0.53 -6.38 5.08
CA ASP A 85 -1.20 -7.51 4.43
C ASP A 85 -0.96 -8.80 5.23
N LEU A 86 0.30 -9.17 5.42
CA LEU A 86 0.67 -10.39 6.15
C LEU A 86 0.11 -10.40 7.58
N PHE A 87 0.22 -9.27 8.27
CA PHE A 87 -0.18 -9.16 9.66
C PHE A 87 -1.70 -9.11 9.83
N LEU A 88 -2.40 -8.17 9.17
CA LEU A 88 -3.84 -7.98 9.39
C LEU A 88 -4.67 -9.10 8.76
N VAL A 89 -4.34 -9.51 7.52
CA VAL A 89 -5.06 -10.60 6.84
C VAL A 89 -4.78 -11.92 7.56
N GLY A 90 -3.52 -12.18 7.90
CA GLY A 90 -3.13 -13.35 8.68
C GLY A 90 -3.85 -13.43 10.03
N LEU A 91 -3.91 -12.31 10.76
CA LEU A 91 -4.62 -12.23 12.04
C LEU A 91 -6.11 -12.51 11.90
N LEU A 92 -6.79 -11.95 10.88
CA LEU A 92 -8.21 -12.21 10.65
C LEU A 92 -8.46 -13.69 10.34
N ILE A 93 -7.63 -14.31 9.50
CA ILE A 93 -7.72 -15.73 9.19
C ILE A 93 -7.48 -16.58 10.44
N GLU A 94 -6.48 -16.25 11.26
CA GLU A 94 -6.19 -16.96 12.50
C GLU A 94 -7.32 -16.84 13.53
N ILE A 95 -7.94 -15.67 13.65
CA ILE A 95 -9.13 -15.49 14.50
C ILE A 95 -10.26 -16.39 14.00
N SER A 96 -10.44 -16.46 12.68
CA SER A 96 -11.48 -17.27 12.04
C SER A 96 -11.35 -18.77 12.30
N THR A 97 -10.13 -19.30 12.48
CA THR A 97 -9.91 -20.73 12.76
C THR A 97 -10.15 -21.08 14.22
N LYS A 98 -10.15 -20.10 15.12
CA LYS A 98 -10.36 -20.28 16.57
C LYS A 98 -11.83 -20.15 17.00
N ILE A 99 -12.74 -19.78 16.10
CA ILE A 99 -14.17 -19.50 16.37
C ILE A 99 -15.11 -20.56 15.79
#